data_AF-A0A7C4EY30-F1
#
_entry.id   AF-A0A7C4EY30-F1
#
_cell.length_a   1.000
_cell.length_b   1.000
_cell.length_c   1.000
_cell.angle_alpha   90.00
_cell.angle_beta   90.00
_cell.angle_gamma   90.00
#
_symmetry.space_group_name_H-M   'P 1'
#
loop_
_entity.id
_entity.type
_entity.pdbx_description
1 polymer ?
#
loop_
_entity_poly.entity_id
_entity_poly.type
_entity_poly.pdbx_seq_one_letter_code
_entity_poly.pdbx_strand_id
1 'polypeptide(L)' 'VVESRDVVQDLLELAEKFNTKVDIISTETVEGKQLLTAFKGLAAILRFRST' A
#
# COMPACT_ATOMS: atom_id res chain seq x y z
N VAL A 1 17.15 -14.62 17.04
CA VAL A 1 17.05 -14.51 15.56
C VAL A 1 16.20 -13.29 15.29
N VAL A 2 16.73 -12.25 14.63
CA VAL A 2 15.93 -11.10 14.21
C VAL A 2 15.24 -11.53 12.93
N GLU A 3 13.96 -11.86 13.00
CA GLU A 3 13.17 -12.15 11.81
C GLU A 3 13.05 -10.88 10.99
N SER A 4 13.68 -10.86 9.82
CA SER A 4 13.48 -9.82 8.80
C SER A 4 12.10 -10.03 8.17
N ARG A 5 11.05 -9.57 8.85
CA ARG A 5 9.71 -9.54 8.28
C ARG A 5 9.68 -8.49 7.17
N ASP A 6 9.20 -8.90 6.00
CA ASP A 6 8.99 -7.99 4.88
C ASP A 6 7.90 -6.99 5.27
N VAL A 7 8.22 -5.71 5.21
CA VAL A 7 7.28 -4.62 5.53
C VAL A 7 6.02 -4.69 4.66
N VAL A 8 6.13 -5.19 3.43
CA VAL A 8 4.98 -5.38 2.54
C VAL A 8 4.06 -6.46 3.08
N GLN A 9 4.61 -7.56 3.56
CA GLN A 9 3.85 -8.68 4.12
C GLN A 9 3.11 -8.26 5.39
N ASP A 10 3.77 -7.52 6.28
CA ASP A 10 3.15 -7.03 7.51
C ASP A 10 2.00 -6.06 7.22
N LEU A 11 2.14 -5.21 6.21
CA LEU A 11 1.09 -4.30 5.77
C LEU A 11 -0.09 -5.05 5.14
N LEU A 12 0.17 -6.13 4.39
CA LEU A 12 -0.88 -7.01 3.85
C LEU A 12 -1.68 -7.69 4.96
N GLU A 13 -0.99 -8.29 5.94
CA GLU A 13 -1.65 -8.93 7.10
C GLU A 13 -2.50 -7.93 7.90
N LEU A 14 -2.01 -6.70 8.07
CA LEU A 14 -2.78 -5.63 8.71
C LEU A 14 -4.00 -5.24 7.86
N ALA A 15 -3.81 -5.05 6.56
CA ALA A 15 -4.90 -4.67 5.65
C ALA A 15 -6.02 -5.72 5.64
N GLU A 16 -5.69 -7.01 5.64
CA GLU A 16 -6.65 -8.11 5.76
C GLU A 16 -7.46 -8.03 7.07
N LYS A 17 -6.79 -7.79 8.21
CA LYS A 17 -7.46 -7.64 9.52
C LYS A 17 -8.46 -6.48 9.55
N PHE A 18 -8.18 -5.40 8.82
CA PHE A 18 -9.07 -4.23 8.72
C PHE A 18 -10.07 -4.31 7.55
N ASN A 19 -10.12 -5.48 6.88
CA ASN A 19 -10.96 -5.72 5.70
C ASN A 19 -10.76 -4.64 4.63
N THR A 20 -9.49 -4.30 4.38
CA THR A 20 -9.04 -3.30 3.40
C THR A 20 -8.69 -4.00 2.10
N LYS A 21 -9.20 -3.48 0.98
CA LYS A 21 -8.82 -3.99 -0.34
C LYS A 21 -7.42 -3.53 -0.69
N VAL A 22 -6.53 -4.47 -0.99
CA VAL A 22 -5.16 -4.19 -1.45
C VAL A 22 -5.04 -4.58 -2.91
N ASP A 23 -4.56 -3.65 -3.74
CA ASP A 23 -4.28 -3.87 -5.15
C ASP A 23 -2.82 -3.48 -5.42
N ILE A 24 -2.06 -4.35 -6.10
CA ILE A 24 -0.69 -4.08 -6.52
C ILE A 24 -0.71 -3.45 -7.91
N ILE A 25 -0.11 -2.27 -8.06
CA ILE A 25 -0.13 -1.49 -9.30
C ILE A 25 1.25 -1.52 -9.94
N SER A 26 1.30 -1.81 -11.25
CA SER A 26 2.52 -1.74 -12.06
C SER A 26 2.89 -0.28 -12.40
N THR A 27 4.18 0.02 -12.47
CA THR A 27 4.72 1.34 -12.87
C THR A 27 4.85 1.51 -14.38
N GLU A 28 4.28 0.59 -15.17
CA GLU A 28 4.32 0.62 -16.63
C GLU A 28 3.37 1.66 -17.23
N THR A 29 2.29 1.99 -16.52
CA THR A 29 1.34 3.02 -16.94
C THR A 29 1.78 4.42 -16.50
N VAL A 30 1.24 5.45 -17.17
CA VAL A 30 1.53 6.85 -16.83
C VAL A 30 1.01 7.16 -15.42
N GLU A 31 -0.19 6.68 -15.11
CA GLU A 31 -0.84 6.82 -13.81
C GLU A 31 -0.04 6.12 -12.71
N GLY A 32 0.49 4.92 -12.98
CA GLY A 32 1.34 4.19 -12.05
C GLY A 32 2.63 4.93 -11.72
N LYS A 33 3.27 5.57 -12.72
CA LYS A 33 4.45 6.43 -12.50
C LYS A 33 4.12 7.67 -11.70
N GLN A 34 2.96 8.29 -11.94
CA GLN A 34 2.50 9.44 -11.17
C GLN A 34 2.25 9.08 -9.72
N LEU A 35 1.59 7.95 -9.47
CA LEU A 35 1.35 7.43 -8.12
C LEU A 35 2.66 7.15 -7.38
N LEU A 36 3.62 6.50 -8.05
CA LEU A 36 4.95 6.25 -7.51
C LEU A 36 5.67 7.56 -7.18
N THR A 37 5.58 8.57 -8.05
CA THR A 37 6.28 9.85 -7.84
C THR A 37 5.64 10.67 -6.72
N ALA A 38 4.31 10.69 -6.63
CA ALA A 38 3.57 11.47 -5.65
C ALA A 38 3.58 10.85 -4.25
N PHE A 39 3.47 9.52 -4.16
CA PHE A 39 3.32 8.79 -2.89
C PHE A 39 4.49 7.85 -2.58
N LYS A 40 5.55 7.87 -3.39
CA LYS A 40 6.76 7.04 -3.22
C LYS A 40 6.51 5.53 -3.13
N GLY A 41 5.41 5.07 -3.72
CA GLY A 41 5.10 3.64 -3.86
C GLY A 41 4.12 3.08 -2.82
N LEU A 42 3.61 3.88 -1.88
CA LEU A 42 2.56 3.44 -0.96
C LEU A 42 1.49 4.51 -0.78
N ALA A 43 0.24 4.15 -1.05
CA ALA A 43 -0.92 5.02 -0.91
C ALA A 43 -2.09 4.26 -0.29
N ALA A 44 -2.99 4.98 0.37
CA ALA A 44 -4.20 4.43 0.96
C ALA A 44 -5.40 5.32 0.64
N ILE A 45 -6.54 4.69 0.33
CA ILE A 45 -7.81 5.38 0.15
C ILE A 45 -8.63 5.19 1.42
N LEU A 46 -8.87 6.30 2.13
CA LEU A 46 -9.63 6.27 3.37
C LEU A 46 -11.14 6.32 3.08
N ARG A 47 -11.91 5.48 3.78
CA ARG A 47 -13.38 5.48 3.71
C ARG A 47 -14.00 6.75 4.28
N PHE A 48 -13.34 7.35 5.26
CA PHE A 48 -13.79 8.55 5.95
C PHE A 48 -12.64 9.54 6.03
N ARG A 49 -12.99 10.82 6.15
CA ARG A 49 -12.00 11.86 6.43
C ARG A 49 -11.38 11.58 7.81
N SER A 50 -10.06 11.60 7.89
CA SER A 50 -9.38 11.68 9.18
C SER A 50 -9.64 13.09 9.73
N THR A 51 -10.56 13.18 10.69
CA THR A 51 -10.84 14.42 11.43
C THR A 51 -9.67 14.76 12.34
#